data_AF-A0A8S3BGZ7-F1
#
_entry.id   AF-A0A8S3BGZ7-F1
#
_cell.length_a   1.000
_cell.length_b   1.000
_cell.length_c   1.000
_cell.angle_alpha   90.00
_cell.angle_beta   90.00
_cell.angle_gamma   90.00
#
_symmetry.space_group_name_H-M   'P 1'
#
loop_
_entity.id
_entity.type
_entity.pdbx_description
1 polymer ?
#
loop_
_entity_poly.entity_id
_entity_poly.type
_entity_poly.pdbx_seq_one_letter_code
_entity_poly.pdbx_strand_id
1 'polypeptide(L)'
;MALLHGTLLFTILSIVSSRSILTDDPIFGQPEQIHISYGRDPTLMIVTWVTLNQINESVVEYGQDDMFDLRATGNVSIFQDSGSEKRREYIHRVVLNNLKPGQRY
;
A
#
# COMPACT_ATOMS: atom_id res chain seq x y z
N MET A 1 60.64 -25.91 -25.50
CA MET A 1 61.37 -25.84 -24.22
C MET A 1 61.24 -24.44 -23.66
N ALA A 2 60.24 -24.23 -22.79
CA ALA A 2 60.19 -23.20 -21.76
C ALA A 2 58.79 -23.28 -21.12
N LEU A 3 58.71 -24.08 -20.06
CA LEU A 3 57.61 -24.05 -19.10
C LEU A 3 57.71 -22.72 -18.35
N LEU A 4 56.66 -21.89 -18.37
CA LEU A 4 56.52 -20.79 -17.43
C LEU A 4 55.48 -21.17 -16.39
N HIS A 5 55.97 -21.39 -15.17
CA HIS A 5 55.17 -21.59 -13.96
C HIS A 5 54.36 -20.32 -13.65
N GLY A 6 53.07 -20.49 -13.36
CA GLY A 6 52.18 -19.44 -12.85
C GLY A 6 51.46 -19.94 -11.61
N THR A 7 51.96 -19.49 -10.46
CA THR A 7 51.60 -19.78 -9.08
C THR A 7 50.09 -19.67 -8.78
N LEU A 8 49.50 -20.69 -8.15
CA LEU A 8 48.16 -20.60 -7.56
C LEU A 8 48.20 -19.66 -6.33
N LEU A 9 47.59 -18.49 -6.44
CA LEU A 9 47.13 -17.72 -5.28
C LEU A 9 45.64 -18.05 -5.05
N PHE A 10 45.36 -18.91 -4.07
CA PHE A 10 44.02 -19.05 -3.49
C PHE A 10 43.75 -17.83 -2.59
N THR A 11 43.29 -16.73 -3.17
CA THR A 11 42.63 -15.69 -2.37
C THR A 11 41.18 -16.11 -2.14
N ILE A 12 40.88 -16.54 -0.92
CA ILE A 12 39.52 -16.74 -0.42
C ILE A 12 38.88 -15.34 -0.36
N LEU A 13 38.23 -14.94 -1.45
CA LEU A 13 37.31 -13.83 -1.40
C LEU A 13 36.02 -14.37 -0.78
N SER A 14 35.91 -14.31 0.55
CA SER A 14 34.63 -14.45 1.22
C SER A 14 33.77 -13.26 0.81
N ILE A 15 33.10 -13.39 -0.32
CA ILE A 15 31.94 -12.58 -0.65
C ILE A 15 30.87 -13.04 0.34
N VAL A 16 30.84 -12.40 1.52
CA VAL A 16 29.57 -12.28 2.23
C VAL A 16 28.73 -11.41 1.31
N SER A 17 27.96 -12.07 0.45
CA SER A 17 26.85 -11.42 -0.20
C SER A 17 25.89 -11.09 0.92
N SER A 18 26.01 -9.92 1.52
CA SER A 18 24.85 -9.28 2.11
C SER A 18 23.89 -9.14 0.94
N ARG A 19 22.99 -10.11 0.78
CA ARG A 19 21.74 -9.85 0.11
C ARG A 19 21.12 -8.75 0.95
N SER A 20 21.34 -7.51 0.53
CA SER A 20 20.38 -6.45 0.76
C SER A 20 19.06 -7.08 0.32
N ILE A 21 18.24 -7.52 1.28
CA ILE A 21 16.84 -7.80 0.98
C ILE A 21 16.26 -6.41 0.77
N LEU A 22 16.54 -5.84 -0.40
CA LEU A 22 15.73 -4.80 -0.96
C LEU A 22 14.44 -5.55 -1.30
N THR A 23 13.51 -5.63 -0.35
CA THR A 23 12.11 -5.65 -0.73
C THR A 23 11.83 -4.26 -1.32
N ASP A 24 12.38 -4.01 -2.50
CA ASP A 24 11.93 -2.95 -3.40
C ASP A 24 10.63 -3.47 -4.04
N ASP A 25 9.69 -3.88 -3.17
CA ASP A 25 8.33 -4.13 -3.60
C ASP A 25 7.77 -2.74 -3.80
N PRO A 26 7.55 -2.31 -5.04
CA PRO A 26 7.15 -0.94 -5.29
C PRO A 26 5.87 -0.67 -4.49
N ILE A 27 5.87 0.43 -3.74
CA ILE A 27 4.86 0.78 -2.74
C ILE A 27 3.52 1.16 -3.42
N PHE A 28 2.91 0.24 -4.16
CA PHE A 28 1.67 0.41 -4.92
C PHE A 28 0.41 0.04 -4.12
N GLY A 29 0.57 -0.30 -2.84
CA GLY A 29 -0.52 -0.42 -1.87
C GLY A 29 -0.86 0.89 -1.16
N GLN A 30 -0.19 1.99 -1.51
CA GLN A 30 -0.50 3.31 -0.96
C GLN A 30 -1.87 3.80 -1.44
N PRO A 31 -2.68 4.40 -0.55
CA PRO A 31 -3.89 5.10 -0.95
C PRO A 31 -3.59 6.29 -1.85
N GLU A 32 -4.29 6.36 -2.99
CA GLU A 32 -4.29 7.48 -3.93
C GLU A 32 -5.72 8.01 -4.12
N GLN A 33 -5.84 9.22 -4.68
CA GLN A 33 -7.13 9.83 -5.07
C GLN A 33 -8.19 9.80 -3.95
N ILE A 34 -7.75 10.09 -2.72
CA ILE A 34 -8.62 10.05 -1.55
C ILE A 34 -9.74 11.08 -1.71
N HIS A 35 -10.98 10.63 -1.55
CA HIS A 35 -12.19 11.45 -1.57
C HIS A 35 -13.06 11.12 -0.38
N ILE A 36 -13.68 12.16 0.17
CA ILE A 36 -14.63 12.05 1.29
C ILE A 36 -15.98 12.54 0.81
N SER A 37 -17.02 11.79 1.10
CA SER A 37 -18.40 12.16 0.78
C SER A 37 -19.32 12.03 1.99
N TYR A 38 -20.37 12.86 1.97
CA TYR A 38 -21.42 12.85 2.98
C TYR A 38 -22.29 11.59 2.83
N GLY A 39 -22.63 10.95 3.96
CA GLY A 39 -23.50 9.78 3.96
C GLY A 39 -24.98 10.14 3.84
N ARG A 40 -25.86 9.24 4.29
CA ARG A 40 -27.32 9.50 4.27
C ARG A 40 -27.76 10.57 5.28
N ASP A 41 -26.96 10.78 6.33
CA ASP A 41 -27.21 11.68 7.45
C ASP A 41 -25.88 12.14 8.08
N PRO A 42 -25.86 13.16 8.97
CA PRO A 42 -24.61 13.75 9.46
C PRO A 42 -23.79 12.85 10.40
N THR A 43 -24.29 11.66 10.75
CA THR A 43 -23.56 10.66 11.54
C THR A 43 -22.76 9.70 10.68
N LEU A 44 -22.82 9.85 9.34
CA LEU A 44 -22.13 9.01 8.37
C LEU A 44 -21.19 9.81 7.46
N MET A 45 -20.02 9.23 7.20
CA MET A 45 -19.06 9.71 6.22
C MET A 45 -18.54 8.52 5.40
N ILE A 46 -18.37 8.70 4.10
CA ILE A 46 -17.83 7.66 3.22
C ILE A 46 -16.45 8.09 2.74
N VAL A 47 -15.44 7.33 3.10
CA VAL A 47 -14.05 7.52 2.65
C VAL A 47 -13.81 6.58 1.47
N THR A 48 -13.35 7.14 0.37
CA THR A 48 -13.02 6.42 -0.85
C THR A 48 -11.57 6.68 -1.24
N TRP A 49 -10.84 5.66 -1.65
CA TRP A 49 -9.50 5.81 -2.21
C TRP A 49 -9.22 4.70 -3.23
N VAL A 50 -8.13 4.85 -3.95
CA VAL A 50 -7.67 3.87 -4.96
C VAL A 50 -6.30 3.33 -4.55
N THR A 51 -6.05 2.04 -4.79
CA THR A 51 -4.69 1.49 -4.88
C THR A 51 -4.47 0.86 -6.25
N LEU A 52 -3.22 0.81 -6.72
CA LEU A 52 -2.86 0.20 -8.00
C LEU A 52 -2.55 -1.31 -7.88
N ASN A 53 -2.36 -1.78 -6.64
CA ASN A 53 -2.24 -3.20 -6.32
C ASN A 53 -3.31 -3.64 -5.32
N GLN A 54 -3.63 -4.94 -5.34
CA GLN A 54 -4.53 -5.54 -4.36
C GLN A 54 -3.88 -5.50 -2.98
N ILE A 55 -4.62 -4.98 -2.00
CA ILE A 55 -4.28 -5.05 -0.58
C ILE A 55 -5.27 -5.96 0.16
N ASN A 56 -4.89 -6.41 1.36
CA ASN A 56 -5.67 -7.39 2.12
C ASN A 56 -6.99 -6.82 2.63
N GLU A 57 -6.99 -5.56 3.07
CA GLU A 57 -8.14 -4.96 3.76
C GLU A 57 -8.35 -3.50 3.35
N SER A 58 -9.61 -3.07 3.31
CA SER A 58 -9.98 -1.66 3.19
C SER A 58 -10.25 -1.12 4.59
N VAL A 59 -9.32 -0.37 5.17
CA VAL A 59 -9.37 0.07 6.56
C VAL A 59 -9.21 1.57 6.65
N VAL A 60 -10.02 2.21 7.48
CA VAL A 60 -9.81 3.59 7.92
C VAL A 60 -9.72 3.61 9.43
N GLU A 61 -8.61 4.14 9.94
CA GLU A 61 -8.44 4.51 11.34
C GLU A 61 -8.77 6.00 11.49
N TYR A 62 -9.51 6.35 12.53
CA TYR A 62 -10.05 7.70 12.74
C TYR A 62 -10.34 7.93 14.22
N GLY A 63 -10.61 9.18 14.60
CA GLY A 63 -10.92 9.54 15.98
C GLY A 63 -10.95 11.06 16.15
N GLN A 64 -11.31 11.53 17.34
CA GLN A 64 -11.33 12.97 17.64
C GLN A 64 -9.97 13.43 18.15
N ASP A 65 -9.70 14.74 18.09
CA ASP A 65 -8.48 15.34 18.64
C ASP A 65 -7.17 14.72 18.10
N ASP A 66 -7.17 14.38 16.80
CA ASP A 66 -6.05 13.72 16.10
C ASP A 66 -5.68 12.34 16.68
N MET A 67 -6.61 11.70 17.40
CA MET A 67 -6.51 10.29 17.80
C MET A 67 -6.98 9.38 16.66
N PHE A 68 -6.39 8.19 16.56
CA PHE A 68 -6.76 7.14 15.59
C PHE A 68 -7.16 5.85 16.32
N ASP A 69 -8.02 5.99 17.33
CA ASP A 69 -8.43 4.91 18.24
C ASP A 69 -9.68 4.15 17.78
N LEU A 70 -10.36 4.64 16.74
CA LEU A 70 -11.47 3.95 16.07
C LEU A 70 -11.01 3.36 14.74
N ARG A 71 -11.62 2.24 14.36
CA ARG A 71 -11.32 1.52 13.12
C ARG A 71 -12.61 1.13 12.41
N ALA A 72 -12.67 1.39 11.10
CA ALA A 72 -13.76 0.94 10.24
C ALA A 72 -13.19 0.14 9.06
N THR A 73 -13.89 -0.93 8.69
CA THR A 73 -13.56 -1.73 7.51
C THR A 73 -14.60 -1.52 6.42
N GLY A 74 -14.20 -1.76 5.17
CA GLY A 74 -15.08 -1.57 4.02
C GLY A 74 -14.78 -2.55 2.88
N ASN A 75 -15.34 -2.22 1.73
CA ASN A 75 -15.31 -3.10 0.56
C ASN A 75 -14.46 -2.50 -0.56
N VAL A 76 -14.02 -3.37 -1.46
CA VAL A 76 -13.26 -2.99 -2.66
C VAL A 76 -14.04 -3.38 -3.91
N SER A 77 -14.04 -2.50 -4.90
CA SER A 77 -14.48 -2.78 -6.27
C SER A 77 -13.32 -2.62 -7.23
N ILE A 78 -13.17 -3.50 -8.21
CA ILE A 78 -12.05 -3.47 -9.16
C ILE A 78 -12.51 -2.84 -10.47
N PHE A 79 -11.78 -1.86 -10.95
CA PHE A 79 -11.90 -1.34 -12.31
C PHE A 79 -10.70 -1.83 -13.14
N GLN A 80 -10.96 -2.34 -14.34
CA GLN A 80 -9.90 -2.73 -15.27
C GLN A 80 -10.04 -1.90 -16.55
N ASP A 81 -8.98 -1.21 -16.94
CA ASP A 81 -9.00 -0.39 -18.12
C ASP A 81 -9.06 -1.22 -19.41
N SER A 82 -9.53 -0.59 -20.49
CA SER A 82 -9.59 -1.20 -21.81
C SER A 82 -8.27 -1.09 -22.59
N GLY A 83 -7.22 -0.51 -22.00
CA GLY A 83 -5.92 -0.29 -22.63
C GLY A 83 -5.17 -1.59 -22.97
N SER A 84 -4.01 -1.47 -23.60
CA SER A 84 -3.11 -2.61 -23.84
C SER A 84 -2.58 -3.20 -22.54
N GLU A 85 -2.28 -2.33 -21.57
CA GLU A 85 -1.70 -2.69 -20.28
C GLU A 85 -2.70 -3.32 -19.30
N LYS A 86 -4.01 -3.21 -19.57
CA LYS A 86 -5.09 -3.77 -18.73
C LYS A 86 -4.93 -3.41 -17.24
N ARG A 87 -4.62 -2.15 -16.96
CA ARG A 87 -4.35 -1.72 -15.57
C ARG A 87 -5.57 -1.95 -14.71
N ARG A 88 -5.33 -2.39 -13.47
CA ARG A 88 -6.37 -2.59 -12.46
C ARG A 88 -6.26 -1.52 -11.40
N GLU A 89 -7.39 -0.91 -11.09
CA GLU A 89 -7.56 0.03 -9.99
C GLU A 89 -8.48 -0.61 -8.96
N TYR A 90 -8.04 -0.61 -7.71
CA TYR A 90 -8.79 -1.16 -6.59
C TYR A 90 -9.42 0.00 -5.84
N ILE A 91 -10.73 0.17 -6.01
CA ILE A 91 -11.47 1.30 -5.43
C ILE A 91 -12.06 0.85 -4.11
N HIS A 92 -11.49 1.36 -3.02
CA HIS A 92 -11.88 1.07 -1.66
C HIS A 92 -12.96 2.04 -1.18
N ARG A 93 -13.98 1.55 -0.47
CA ARG A 93 -15.02 2.38 0.15
C ARG A 93 -15.29 1.91 1.57
N VAL A 94 -15.10 2.81 2.52
CA VAL A 94 -15.34 2.58 3.95
C VAL A 94 -16.38 3.59 4.45
N VAL A 95 -17.36 3.08 5.20
CA VAL A 95 -18.39 3.92 5.84
C VAL A 95 -18.02 4.11 7.31
N LEU A 96 -17.66 5.33 7.67
CA LEU A 96 -17.58 5.76 9.06
C LEU A 96 -19.00 6.03 9.55
N ASN A 97 -19.34 5.50 10.73
CA ASN A 97 -20.68 5.57 11.28
C ASN A 97 -20.65 6.03 12.74
N ASN A 98 -21.81 6.41 13.27
CA ASN A 98 -21.95 6.93 14.64
C ASN A 98 -21.08 8.18 14.90
N LEU A 99 -20.81 8.97 13.87
CA LEU A 99 -20.10 10.24 14.00
C LEU A 99 -20.96 11.27 14.72
N LYS A 100 -20.34 12.12 15.53
CA LYS A 100 -20.99 13.29 16.14
C LYS A 100 -21.05 14.41 15.10
N PRO A 101 -22.24 14.95 14.78
CA PRO A 101 -22.37 16.04 13.83
C PRO A 101 -21.57 17.29 14.26
N GLY A 102 -20.96 17.98 13.30
CA GLY A 102 -20.22 19.22 13.55
C GLY A 102 -18.87 19.04 14.26
N GLN A 103 -18.34 17.82 14.31
CA GLN A 103 -17.04 17.53 14.90
C GLN A 103 -15.98 17.22 13.84
N ARG A 104 -14.73 17.55 14.15
CA ARG A 104 -13.55 17.12 13.37
C ARG A 104 -13.16 15.71 13.77
N TYR A 105 -12.84 14.90 12.77
CA TYR A 105 -12.31 13.55 12.85
C TYR A 105 -11.14 13.43 11.88
#